data_AF-A0A7D3WUY4-F1
#
_entry.id   AF-A0A7D3WUY4-F1
#
_cell.length_a   1.000
_cell.length_b   1.000
_cell.length_c   1.000
_cell.angle_alpha   90.00
_cell.angle_beta   90.00
_cell.angle_gamma   90.00
#
_symmetry.space_group_name_H-M   'P 1'
#
loop_
_entity.id
_entity.type
_entity.pdbx_description
1 polymer ?
#
loop_
_entity_poly.entity_id
_entity_poly.type
_entity_poly.pdbx_seq_one_letter_code
_entity_poly.pdbx_strand_id
1 'polypeptide(L)'
;MRNHLSAAFLTFTLGSALLSSCGEVKDDSPQSTTAPTTATAKPRVAADTKALPLQANVFLELSGGMRGFMPQNTTATEPTAFQQRIGQLASRTNSSPAVADAQFWLSLNKAPQKSTYGHFREIVQGDTHEAALGTELPTMLENILALPGAADKVNVITSDFIYGPKNQATSALMNVNITDALATVTKKQLAVAVLGETSRFYGNFFPAVKTPHKQVVLKGESMPYYIWIIGPAVAVARYLNEVLPAPSAATQQAYFGLAFPSVPYAAVLTQVPATSPLAPGGGGSISYSGAGVSTNLDVSSVKQGVDFTVALDLRQLPAAWREPAFLAHNLQAQVPDGSVTLLPNSIKTTAGVPQLQAYTHTLRLHLSAFPKAGGQLRLALSAPGIPAWVAQRSTENDNQPGPVPHTYRLSEIMNGVREAFPQTLPAVFTASFTLAQQ
;
A
#
# COMPACT_ATOMS: atom_id res chain seq x y z
N MET A 1 16.79 -60.05 1.05
CA MET A 1 16.51 -60.54 -0.31
C MET A 1 16.34 -59.33 -1.21
N ARG A 2 17.29 -59.15 -2.14
CA ARG A 2 17.27 -58.13 -3.20
C ARG A 2 16.14 -58.47 -4.18
N ASN A 3 15.48 -57.44 -4.71
CA ASN A 3 14.97 -57.47 -6.08
C ASN A 3 15.08 -56.07 -6.69
N HIS A 4 15.46 -56.09 -7.96
CA HIS A 4 16.01 -55.03 -8.78
C HIS A 4 14.97 -54.48 -9.79
N LEU A 5 15.37 -53.37 -10.44
CA LEU A 5 15.11 -52.98 -11.85
C LEU A 5 13.71 -52.42 -12.17
N SER A 6 13.51 -51.36 -12.97
CA SER A 6 14.36 -50.72 -13.99
C SER A 6 14.03 -49.23 -14.17
N ALA A 7 15.05 -48.44 -14.54
CA ALA A 7 14.93 -47.11 -15.12
C ALA A 7 14.64 -47.21 -16.63
N ALA A 8 13.83 -46.29 -17.16
CA ALA A 8 13.64 -46.11 -18.60
C ALA A 8 14.06 -44.69 -18.99
N PHE A 9 15.15 -44.64 -19.76
CA PHE A 9 15.62 -43.51 -20.54
C PHE A 9 14.63 -43.21 -21.67
N LEU A 10 14.32 -41.94 -21.91
CA LEU A 10 13.77 -41.50 -23.20
C LEU A 10 14.60 -40.32 -23.72
N THR A 11 15.50 -40.66 -24.65
CA THR A 11 16.22 -39.74 -25.53
C THR A 11 15.31 -39.36 -26.70
N PHE A 12 15.13 -38.06 -26.94
CA PHE A 12 14.59 -37.55 -28.19
C PHE A 12 15.61 -36.57 -28.79
N THR A 13 16.25 -37.02 -29.87
CA THR A 13 17.05 -36.22 -30.79
C THR A 13 16.45 -36.34 -32.18
N LEU A 14 16.31 -35.20 -32.86
CA LEU A 14 16.56 -34.92 -34.28
C LEU A 14 15.61 -33.82 -34.79
N GLY A 15 16.15 -32.88 -35.57
CA GLY A 15 15.34 -32.01 -36.43
C GLY A 15 15.95 -30.68 -36.81
N SER A 16 17.19 -30.67 -37.31
CA SER A 16 17.84 -29.50 -37.91
C SER A 16 17.16 -29.15 -39.25
N ALA A 17 16.82 -27.87 -39.47
CA ALA A 17 16.56 -27.32 -40.79
C ALA A 17 17.33 -26.01 -40.96
N LEU A 18 18.31 -26.06 -41.86
CA LEU A 18 19.09 -24.93 -42.38
C LEU A 18 18.27 -24.25 -43.48
N LEU A 19 18.15 -22.92 -43.44
CA LEU A 19 17.94 -22.13 -44.66
C LEU A 19 18.87 -20.91 -44.62
N SER A 20 19.85 -20.99 -45.51
CA SER A 20 20.77 -19.97 -45.98
C SER A 20 20.06 -18.96 -46.89
N SER A 21 20.43 -17.68 -46.77
CA SER A 21 20.27 -16.69 -47.84
C SER A 21 21.40 -15.67 -47.77
N CYS A 22 22.34 -15.80 -48.71
CA CYS A 22 23.34 -14.80 -49.05
C CYS A 22 22.73 -13.79 -50.04
N GLY A 23 23.06 -12.51 -49.87
CA GLY A 23 22.82 -11.46 -50.84
C GLY A 23 23.78 -10.30 -50.56
N GLU A 24 24.90 -10.29 -51.30
CA GLU A 24 25.98 -9.31 -51.24
C GLU A 24 25.95 -8.52 -52.55
N VAL A 25 25.91 -7.17 -52.50
CA VAL A 25 26.42 -6.29 -53.56
C VAL A 25 27.01 -5.03 -52.91
N LYS A 26 28.26 -4.75 -53.29
CA LYS A 26 29.10 -3.57 -52.97
C LYS A 26 28.75 -2.35 -53.83
N ASP A 27 28.92 -1.14 -53.30
CA ASP A 27 29.99 -0.21 -53.76
C ASP A 27 29.99 1.15 -53.04
N ASP A 28 31.19 1.50 -52.55
CA ASP A 28 31.93 2.76 -52.53
C ASP A 28 31.35 4.13 -52.10
N SER A 29 31.86 4.58 -50.93
CA SER A 29 32.45 5.91 -50.59
C SER A 29 31.56 7.17 -50.48
N PRO A 30 31.97 8.23 -49.71
CA PRO A 30 33.07 8.36 -48.76
C PRO A 30 32.65 8.73 -47.32
N GLN A 31 33.57 8.41 -46.42
CA GLN A 31 33.65 8.72 -45.00
C GLN A 31 33.50 10.23 -44.72
N SER A 32 32.37 10.62 -44.11
CA SER A 32 32.21 11.92 -43.47
C SER A 32 32.27 11.74 -41.96
N THR A 33 33.40 12.15 -41.38
CA THR A 33 33.58 12.33 -39.94
C THR A 33 32.62 13.40 -39.43
N THR A 34 31.50 12.98 -38.86
CA THR A 34 30.70 13.81 -37.96
C THR A 34 30.83 13.25 -36.55
N ALA A 35 31.37 14.08 -35.66
CA ALA A 35 31.47 13.81 -34.23
C ALA A 35 30.10 13.38 -33.68
N PRO A 36 30.02 12.42 -32.74
CA PRO A 36 28.76 12.10 -32.10
C PRO A 36 28.36 13.30 -31.25
N THR A 37 27.42 14.08 -31.76
CA THR A 37 26.76 15.15 -31.02
C THR A 37 26.01 14.46 -29.89
N THR A 38 26.54 14.58 -28.67
CA THR A 38 25.92 14.13 -27.44
C THR A 38 24.59 14.87 -27.29
N ALA A 39 23.52 14.28 -27.83
CA ALA A 39 22.17 14.77 -27.66
C ALA A 39 21.84 14.64 -26.18
N THR A 40 21.82 15.78 -25.50
CA THR A 40 21.43 15.95 -24.11
C THR A 40 20.01 15.39 -23.97
N ALA A 41 19.91 14.18 -23.40
CA ALA A 41 18.62 13.57 -23.08
C ALA A 41 17.95 14.44 -22.00
N LYS A 42 17.04 15.30 -22.42
CA LYS A 42 16.17 16.07 -21.54
C LYS A 42 15.47 15.08 -20.58
N PRO A 43 15.40 15.35 -19.27
CA PRO A 43 14.75 14.46 -18.33
C PRO A 43 13.35 14.12 -18.83
N ARG A 44 13.07 12.83 -19.00
CA ARG A 44 11.72 12.35 -19.28
C ARG A 44 10.92 12.57 -18.01
N VAL A 45 10.40 13.79 -17.85
CA VAL A 45 9.23 14.03 -17.01
C VAL A 45 8.20 13.04 -17.54
N ALA A 46 7.83 12.06 -16.72
CA ALA A 46 6.80 11.10 -17.09
C ALA A 46 5.61 11.92 -17.60
N ALA A 47 5.21 11.66 -18.84
CA ALA A 47 4.04 12.33 -19.41
C ALA A 47 2.89 12.12 -18.43
N ASP A 48 2.28 13.23 -18.02
CA ASP A 48 1.16 13.27 -17.10
C ASP A 48 -0.06 12.69 -17.82
N THR A 49 -0.08 11.37 -17.99
CA THR A 49 -1.26 10.65 -18.46
C THR A 49 -2.31 10.85 -17.41
N LYS A 50 -3.20 11.82 -17.65
CA LYS A 50 -4.34 12.17 -16.81
C LYS A 50 -5.01 10.87 -16.34
N ALA A 51 -4.81 10.55 -15.07
CA ALA A 51 -5.31 9.29 -14.52
C ALA A 51 -6.84 9.24 -14.65
N LEU A 52 -7.37 8.08 -15.05
CA LEU A 52 -8.81 7.90 -15.17
C LEU A 52 -9.50 8.17 -13.81
N PRO A 53 -10.65 8.85 -13.78
CA PRO A 53 -11.40 9.04 -12.54
C PRO A 53 -11.71 7.71 -11.84
N LEU A 54 -11.71 7.73 -10.52
CA LEU A 54 -12.02 6.58 -9.67
C LEU A 54 -13.52 6.24 -9.74
N GLN A 55 -13.82 4.95 -9.65
CA GLN A 55 -15.16 4.46 -9.32
C GLN A 55 -15.11 3.90 -7.91
N ALA A 56 -16.02 4.34 -7.03
CA ALA A 56 -15.98 4.01 -5.61
C ALA A 56 -17.33 3.49 -5.12
N ASN A 57 -17.29 2.40 -4.36
CA ASN A 57 -18.41 1.91 -3.58
C ASN A 57 -18.09 2.12 -2.09
N VAL A 58 -19.03 2.70 -1.33
CA VAL A 58 -18.91 2.89 0.11
C VAL A 58 -19.96 2.01 0.80
N PHE A 59 -19.49 1.09 1.63
CA PHE A 59 -20.27 0.14 2.40
C PHE A 59 -20.19 0.50 3.89
N LEU A 60 -21.35 0.60 4.52
CA LEU A 60 -21.47 0.66 5.97
C LEU A 60 -22.07 -0.66 6.44
N GLU A 61 -21.33 -1.40 7.26
CA GLU A 61 -21.90 -2.51 8.00
C GLU A 61 -22.86 -1.95 9.06
N LEU A 62 -24.10 -2.45 9.04
CA LEU A 62 -25.17 -1.94 9.88
C LEU A 62 -25.83 -3.09 10.66
N SER A 63 -25.11 -3.55 11.68
CA SER A 63 -25.65 -4.46 12.70
C SER A 63 -26.01 -3.75 14.00
N GLY A 64 -26.66 -4.48 14.90
CA GLY A 64 -26.87 -4.05 16.28
C GLY A 64 -25.59 -3.65 17.03
N GLY A 65 -24.44 -4.24 16.68
CA GLY A 65 -23.13 -3.87 17.24
C GLY A 65 -22.69 -2.48 16.79
N MET A 66 -22.88 -2.15 15.51
CA MET A 66 -22.46 -0.86 14.95
C MET A 66 -23.26 0.35 15.46
N ARG A 67 -24.50 0.14 15.92
CA ARG A 67 -25.40 1.22 16.38
C ARG A 67 -24.77 2.08 17.47
N GLY A 68 -23.96 1.50 18.34
CA GLY A 68 -23.37 2.26 19.44
C GLY A 68 -22.34 3.30 19.02
N PHE A 69 -21.78 3.18 17.81
CA PHE A 69 -20.95 4.22 17.21
C PHE A 69 -21.77 5.38 16.62
N MET A 70 -23.07 5.17 16.39
CA MET A 70 -24.00 6.10 15.74
C MET A 70 -25.19 6.40 16.66
N PRO A 71 -24.97 6.95 17.87
CA PRO A 71 -26.07 7.43 18.69
C PRO A 71 -26.84 8.52 17.93
N GLN A 72 -28.13 8.65 18.24
CA GLN A 72 -28.93 9.72 17.67
C GLN A 72 -28.37 11.07 18.11
N ASN A 73 -28.04 11.91 17.12
CA ASN A 73 -27.59 13.26 17.40
C ASN A 73 -28.76 14.09 17.94
N THR A 74 -28.52 14.84 19.01
CA THR A 74 -29.48 15.78 19.60
C THR A 74 -28.76 17.11 19.86
N THR A 75 -29.49 18.16 20.22
CA THR A 75 -28.85 19.42 20.65
C THR A 75 -27.98 19.27 21.90
N ALA A 76 -28.11 18.16 22.63
CA ALA A 76 -27.33 17.86 23.83
C ALA A 76 -26.21 16.83 23.60
N THR A 77 -26.13 16.20 22.43
CA THR A 77 -25.17 15.13 22.14
C THR A 77 -24.38 15.45 20.86
N GLU A 78 -23.09 15.71 21.04
CA GLU A 78 -22.16 15.86 19.93
C GLU A 78 -22.01 14.55 19.14
N PRO A 79 -21.85 14.62 17.81
CA PRO A 79 -21.56 13.45 17.00
C PRO A 79 -20.27 12.76 17.44
N THR A 80 -20.27 11.42 17.47
CA THR A 80 -19.06 10.66 17.80
C THR A 80 -17.97 10.86 16.75
N ALA A 81 -16.71 10.56 17.11
CA ALA A 81 -15.62 10.58 16.14
C ALA A 81 -15.87 9.63 14.94
N PHE A 82 -16.64 8.56 15.12
CA PHE A 82 -17.06 7.68 14.04
C PHE A 82 -17.99 8.41 13.09
N GLN A 83 -19.06 9.04 13.60
CA GLN A 83 -20.04 9.76 12.78
C GLN A 83 -19.37 10.89 11.98
N GLN A 84 -18.46 11.63 12.64
CA GLN A 84 -17.67 12.67 11.98
C GLN A 84 -16.77 12.09 10.88
N ARG A 85 -16.01 11.03 11.19
CA ARG A 85 -15.05 10.41 10.26
C ARG A 85 -15.74 9.81 9.04
N ILE A 86 -16.79 9.02 9.25
CA ILE A 86 -17.52 8.33 8.18
C ILE A 86 -18.38 9.31 7.40
N GLY A 87 -18.99 10.29 8.05
CA GLY A 87 -19.69 11.38 7.38
C GLY A 87 -18.77 12.18 6.46
N GLN A 88 -17.55 12.51 6.92
CA GLN A 88 -16.55 13.21 6.11
C GLN A 88 -16.05 12.33 4.95
N LEU A 89 -15.80 11.04 5.19
CA LEU A 89 -15.41 10.08 4.15
C LEU A 89 -16.48 10.00 3.07
N ALA A 90 -17.74 9.79 3.43
CA ALA A 90 -18.84 9.70 2.49
C ALA A 90 -19.00 10.99 1.68
N SER A 91 -18.93 12.15 2.35
CA SER A 91 -18.99 13.46 1.70
C SER A 91 -17.87 13.68 0.69
N ARG A 92 -16.62 13.37 1.06
CA ARG A 92 -15.46 13.50 0.15
C ARG A 92 -15.55 12.51 -1.01
N THR A 93 -16.05 11.31 -0.79
CA THR A 93 -16.27 10.33 -1.87
C THR A 93 -17.31 10.82 -2.87
N ASN A 94 -18.41 11.39 -2.37
CA ASN A 94 -19.49 11.88 -3.20
C ASN A 94 -19.14 13.16 -3.99
N SER A 95 -18.23 13.98 -3.46
CA SER A 95 -17.95 15.32 -4.01
C SER A 95 -16.56 15.51 -4.62
N SER A 96 -15.64 14.55 -4.42
CA SER A 96 -14.27 14.68 -4.94
C SER A 96 -14.25 14.60 -6.47
N PRO A 97 -13.55 15.52 -7.17
CA PRO A 97 -13.36 15.44 -8.61
C PRO A 97 -12.51 14.22 -9.03
N ALA A 98 -11.83 13.56 -8.08
CA ALA A 98 -11.12 12.32 -8.35
C ALA A 98 -12.05 11.12 -8.54
N VAL A 99 -13.32 11.21 -8.12
CA VAL A 99 -14.31 10.12 -8.18
C VAL A 99 -15.38 10.47 -9.22
N ALA A 100 -15.53 9.64 -10.25
CA ALA A 100 -16.56 9.85 -11.28
C ALA A 100 -17.90 9.19 -10.93
N ASP A 101 -17.88 8.05 -10.22
CA ASP A 101 -19.10 7.36 -9.77
C ASP A 101 -18.90 6.93 -8.32
N ALA A 102 -19.78 7.41 -7.43
CA ALA A 102 -19.82 7.09 -6.02
C ALA A 102 -21.15 6.37 -5.70
N GLN A 103 -21.06 5.13 -5.25
CA GLN A 103 -22.22 4.33 -4.88
C GLN A 103 -22.19 4.01 -3.39
N PHE A 104 -23.34 4.14 -2.72
CA PHE A 104 -23.47 3.90 -1.29
C PHE A 104 -24.28 2.65 -1.03
N TRP A 105 -23.88 1.89 -0.02
CA TRP A 105 -24.41 0.56 0.26
C TRP A 105 -24.48 0.32 1.76
N LEU A 106 -25.50 -0.43 2.17
CA LEU A 106 -25.68 -0.92 3.54
C LEU A 106 -25.43 -2.42 3.55
N SER A 107 -24.48 -2.86 4.37
CA SER A 107 -24.15 -4.27 4.57
C SER A 107 -24.89 -4.78 5.81
N LEU A 108 -26.11 -5.25 5.58
CA LEU A 108 -26.96 -5.91 6.56
C LEU A 108 -26.62 -7.41 6.63
N ASN A 109 -27.47 -8.21 7.29
CA ASN A 109 -27.31 -9.66 7.42
C ASN A 109 -27.55 -10.47 6.12
N LYS A 110 -27.52 -9.82 4.95
CA LYS A 110 -27.79 -10.35 3.61
C LYS A 110 -26.85 -9.70 2.59
N ALA A 111 -27.09 -9.91 1.30
CA ALA A 111 -26.42 -9.18 0.24
C ALA A 111 -26.50 -7.65 0.46
N PRO A 112 -25.43 -6.89 0.19
CA PRO A 112 -25.42 -5.43 0.33
C PRO A 112 -26.59 -4.79 -0.40
N GLN A 113 -27.25 -3.86 0.29
CA GLN A 113 -28.38 -3.12 -0.26
C GLN A 113 -27.91 -1.76 -0.73
N LYS A 114 -28.27 -1.39 -1.96
CA LYS A 114 -27.92 -0.08 -2.52
C LYS A 114 -28.70 1.01 -1.79
N SER A 115 -28.01 2.09 -1.44
CA SER A 115 -28.56 3.27 -0.76
C SER A 115 -28.26 4.54 -1.56
N THR A 116 -28.97 5.61 -1.23
CA THR A 116 -28.61 6.96 -1.70
C THR A 116 -27.60 7.58 -0.75
N TYR A 117 -26.85 8.59 -1.22
CA TYR A 117 -25.94 9.34 -0.34
C TYR A 117 -26.67 10.02 0.83
N GLY A 118 -27.86 10.58 0.60
CA GLY A 118 -28.67 11.21 1.64
C GLY A 118 -29.06 10.24 2.74
N HIS A 119 -29.61 9.09 2.34
CA HIS A 119 -30.02 8.06 3.28
C HIS A 119 -28.83 7.43 4.03
N PHE A 120 -27.71 7.16 3.36
CA PHE A 120 -26.48 6.72 4.01
C PHE A 120 -26.02 7.69 5.11
N ARG A 121 -26.13 9.00 4.87
CA ARG A 121 -25.79 10.02 5.87
C ARG A 121 -26.73 10.05 7.05
N GLU A 122 -28.03 9.89 6.84
CA GLU A 122 -29.04 9.82 7.92
C GLU A 122 -28.73 8.66 8.87
N ILE A 123 -28.38 7.49 8.32
CA ILE A 123 -27.95 6.33 9.11
C ILE A 123 -26.70 6.64 9.94
N VAL A 124 -25.66 7.22 9.32
CA VAL A 124 -24.44 7.63 10.04
C VAL A 124 -24.77 8.65 11.13
N GLN A 125 -25.78 9.49 10.93
CA GLN A 125 -26.24 10.47 11.93
C GLN A 125 -27.16 9.90 13.02
N GLY A 126 -27.41 8.59 12.98
CA GLY A 126 -28.06 7.84 14.04
C GLY A 126 -29.42 7.24 13.68
N ASP A 127 -29.89 7.39 12.43
CA ASP A 127 -31.12 6.75 11.97
C ASP A 127 -30.93 5.26 11.67
N THR A 128 -30.68 4.49 12.73
CA THR A 128 -30.24 3.08 12.66
C THR A 128 -31.38 2.06 12.79
N HIS A 129 -32.61 2.45 12.45
CA HIS A 129 -33.79 1.59 12.60
C HIS A 129 -33.74 0.34 11.70
N GLU A 130 -33.01 0.41 10.59
CA GLU A 130 -32.81 -0.70 9.63
C GLU A 130 -31.74 -1.72 10.07
N ALA A 131 -31.07 -1.48 11.21
CA ALA A 131 -29.98 -2.34 11.66
C ALA A 131 -30.41 -3.79 11.84
N ALA A 132 -29.66 -4.69 11.19
CA ALA A 132 -29.97 -6.12 11.19
C ALA A 132 -29.27 -6.88 12.33
N LEU A 133 -29.72 -8.11 12.55
CA LEU A 133 -29.04 -9.06 13.45
C LEU A 133 -27.76 -9.57 12.79
N GLY A 134 -26.64 -8.89 13.07
CA GLY A 134 -25.26 -9.32 12.80
C GLY A 134 -24.92 -9.64 11.34
N THR A 135 -23.76 -9.20 10.89
CA THR A 135 -23.22 -9.60 9.59
C THR A 135 -21.90 -10.33 9.82
N GLU A 136 -21.77 -11.57 9.35
CA GLU A 136 -20.50 -12.27 9.45
C GLU A 136 -19.50 -11.66 8.46
N LEU A 137 -18.36 -11.17 8.97
CA LEU A 137 -17.36 -10.46 8.18
C LEU A 137 -16.92 -11.21 6.91
N PRO A 138 -16.61 -12.53 6.93
CA PRO A 138 -16.29 -13.27 5.71
C PRO A 138 -17.41 -13.20 4.66
N THR A 139 -18.65 -13.52 5.04
CA THR A 139 -19.81 -13.44 4.14
C THR A 139 -20.07 -12.02 3.63
N MET A 140 -19.83 -11.00 4.46
CA MET A 140 -19.91 -9.61 4.01
C MET A 140 -18.90 -9.31 2.91
N LEU A 141 -17.62 -9.68 3.12
CA LEU A 141 -16.56 -9.47 2.15
C LEU A 141 -16.85 -10.22 0.84
N GLU A 142 -17.30 -11.47 0.92
CA GLU A 142 -17.71 -12.27 -0.23
C GLU A 142 -18.82 -11.58 -1.02
N ASN A 143 -19.90 -11.17 -0.35
CA ASN A 143 -21.03 -10.54 -1.02
C ASN A 143 -20.66 -9.20 -1.67
N ILE A 144 -19.79 -8.42 -1.03
CA ILE A 144 -19.28 -7.16 -1.59
C ILE A 144 -18.42 -7.42 -2.83
N LEU A 145 -17.49 -8.37 -2.74
CA LEU A 145 -16.58 -8.71 -3.84
C LEU A 145 -17.27 -9.47 -4.99
N ALA A 146 -18.45 -10.05 -4.74
CA ALA A 146 -19.30 -10.67 -5.74
C ALA A 146 -20.16 -9.66 -6.54
N LEU A 147 -20.22 -8.39 -6.13
CA LEU A 147 -20.98 -7.39 -6.88
C LEU A 147 -20.39 -7.17 -8.28
N PRO A 148 -21.23 -6.92 -9.30
CA PRO A 148 -20.75 -6.66 -10.66
C PRO A 148 -19.73 -5.52 -10.71
N GLY A 149 -18.56 -5.80 -11.27
CA GLY A 149 -17.47 -4.82 -11.40
C GLY A 149 -16.77 -4.46 -10.08
N ALA A 150 -17.03 -5.15 -8.97
CA ALA A 150 -16.40 -4.84 -7.68
C ALA A 150 -14.86 -4.83 -7.76
N ALA A 151 -14.27 -5.77 -8.52
CA ALA A 151 -12.83 -5.86 -8.69
C ALA A 151 -12.20 -4.68 -9.47
N ASP A 152 -13.00 -3.94 -10.24
CA ASP A 152 -12.56 -2.78 -11.04
C ASP A 152 -12.77 -1.44 -10.30
N LYS A 153 -13.39 -1.49 -9.11
CA LYS A 153 -13.76 -0.35 -8.28
C LYS A 153 -12.94 -0.31 -6.99
N VAL A 154 -12.94 0.85 -6.33
CA VAL A 154 -12.49 0.98 -4.96
C VAL A 154 -13.67 0.70 -4.03
N ASN A 155 -13.61 -0.36 -3.24
CA ASN A 155 -14.63 -0.74 -2.28
C ASN A 155 -14.18 -0.34 -0.88
N VAL A 156 -14.91 0.57 -0.25
CA VAL A 156 -14.59 1.16 1.05
C VAL A 156 -15.60 0.63 2.06
N ILE A 157 -15.15 -0.14 3.04
CA ILE A 157 -16.00 -0.95 3.91
C ILE A 157 -15.75 -0.52 5.35
N THR A 158 -16.78 -0.10 6.06
CA THR A 158 -16.68 0.30 7.47
C THR A 158 -17.40 -0.70 8.37
N SER A 159 -16.70 -1.25 9.37
CA SER A 159 -17.23 -2.23 10.33
C SER A 159 -16.39 -2.25 11.61
N ASP A 160 -16.93 -2.81 12.69
CA ASP A 160 -16.23 -3.02 13.97
C ASP A 160 -15.36 -4.28 14.01
N PHE A 161 -15.48 -5.17 13.01
CA PHE A 161 -14.80 -6.49 12.92
C PHE A 161 -15.09 -7.44 14.07
N ILE A 162 -16.19 -7.23 14.76
CA ILE A 162 -16.55 -8.12 15.85
C ILE A 162 -17.19 -9.36 15.27
N TYR A 163 -16.36 -10.38 15.11
CA TYR A 163 -16.74 -11.71 14.70
C TYR A 163 -17.07 -12.55 15.93
N GLY A 164 -18.36 -12.72 16.22
CA GLY A 164 -18.84 -13.81 17.07
C GLY A 164 -19.44 -14.88 16.15
N PRO A 165 -18.71 -15.94 15.76
CA PRO A 165 -19.29 -16.95 14.89
C PRO A 165 -20.45 -17.60 15.63
N LYS A 166 -21.51 -17.92 14.88
CA LYS A 166 -22.63 -18.70 15.44
C LYS A 166 -22.15 -20.02 16.06
N ASN A 167 -21.07 -20.59 15.53
CA ASN A 167 -20.38 -21.75 16.05
C ASN A 167 -18.98 -21.38 16.54
N GLN A 168 -18.76 -21.36 17.86
CA GLN A 168 -17.44 -21.10 18.46
C GLN A 168 -16.34 -22.05 17.96
N ALA A 169 -16.69 -23.26 17.49
CA ALA A 169 -15.72 -24.19 16.91
C ALA A 169 -15.10 -23.68 15.59
N THR A 170 -15.78 -22.80 14.86
CA THR A 170 -15.25 -22.21 13.60
C THR A 170 -14.36 -21.00 13.85
N SER A 171 -14.28 -20.48 15.09
CA SER A 171 -13.35 -19.40 15.46
C SER A 171 -11.89 -19.75 15.16
N ALA A 172 -11.54 -21.04 15.25
CA ALA A 172 -10.20 -21.54 14.94
C ALA A 172 -9.85 -21.47 13.44
N LEU A 173 -10.86 -21.35 12.57
CA LEU A 173 -10.72 -21.26 11.11
C LEU A 173 -10.89 -19.83 10.60
N MET A 174 -10.83 -18.83 11.49
CA MET A 174 -11.03 -17.43 11.12
C MET A 174 -10.13 -16.98 9.97
N ASN A 175 -8.82 -17.24 10.08
CA ASN A 175 -7.88 -16.84 9.04
C ASN A 175 -8.24 -17.47 7.70
N VAL A 176 -8.56 -18.77 7.69
CA VAL A 176 -9.00 -19.50 6.48
C VAL A 176 -10.25 -18.87 5.88
N ASN A 177 -11.28 -18.62 6.70
CA ASN A 177 -12.53 -18.02 6.23
C ASN A 177 -12.32 -16.61 5.64
N ILE A 178 -11.42 -15.81 6.24
CA ILE A 178 -11.07 -14.49 5.71
C ILE A 178 -10.29 -14.62 4.40
N THR A 179 -9.33 -15.54 4.32
CA THR A 179 -8.57 -15.81 3.09
C THR A 179 -9.50 -16.23 1.96
N ASP A 180 -10.43 -17.14 2.23
CA ASP A 180 -11.41 -17.62 1.25
C ASP A 180 -12.36 -16.50 0.80
N ALA A 181 -12.84 -15.68 1.74
CA ALA A 181 -13.65 -14.51 1.43
C ALA A 181 -12.92 -13.48 0.55
N LEU A 182 -11.59 -13.45 0.63
CA LEU A 182 -10.72 -12.62 -0.19
C LEU A 182 -10.19 -13.33 -1.44
N ALA A 183 -10.73 -14.49 -1.84
CA ALA A 183 -10.29 -15.21 -3.04
C ALA A 183 -10.29 -14.33 -4.31
N THR A 184 -11.23 -13.39 -4.44
CA THR A 184 -11.24 -12.40 -5.53
C THR A 184 -10.03 -11.46 -5.47
N VAL A 185 -9.60 -11.03 -4.29
CA VAL A 185 -8.38 -10.22 -4.08
C VAL A 185 -7.18 -10.96 -4.62
N THR A 186 -7.01 -12.23 -4.27
CA THR A 186 -5.90 -13.06 -4.76
C THR A 186 -5.95 -13.22 -6.28
N LYS A 187 -7.10 -13.64 -6.82
CA LYS A 187 -7.28 -13.92 -8.26
C LYS A 187 -7.09 -12.69 -9.14
N LYS A 188 -7.47 -11.50 -8.65
CA LYS A 188 -7.41 -10.23 -9.38
C LYS A 188 -6.23 -9.34 -8.97
N GLN A 189 -5.38 -9.81 -8.06
CA GLN A 189 -4.23 -9.08 -7.53
C GLN A 189 -4.63 -7.68 -7.01
N LEU A 190 -5.74 -7.62 -6.27
CA LEU A 190 -6.22 -6.37 -5.67
C LEU A 190 -5.35 -6.00 -4.46
N ALA A 191 -5.31 -4.72 -4.13
CA ALA A 191 -4.73 -4.24 -2.88
C ALA A 191 -5.80 -4.15 -1.78
N VAL A 192 -5.36 -4.26 -0.53
CA VAL A 192 -6.17 -4.07 0.67
C VAL A 192 -5.45 -3.07 1.57
N ALA A 193 -6.14 -1.99 1.94
CA ALA A 193 -5.72 -1.09 3.01
C ALA A 193 -6.70 -1.21 4.18
N VAL A 194 -6.17 -1.26 5.40
CA VAL A 194 -6.92 -1.36 6.65
C VAL A 194 -6.55 -0.19 7.53
N LEU A 195 -7.52 0.63 7.89
CA LEU A 195 -7.35 1.70 8.86
C LEU A 195 -8.12 1.35 10.13
N GLY A 196 -7.40 1.26 11.25
CA GLY A 196 -7.96 1.04 12.58
C GLY A 196 -8.07 2.36 13.34
N GLU A 197 -9.29 2.71 13.72
CA GLU A 197 -9.61 3.93 14.46
C GLU A 197 -10.25 3.57 15.81
N THR A 198 -10.59 4.58 16.60
CA THR A 198 -11.40 4.41 17.81
C THR A 198 -12.48 5.47 17.87
N SER A 199 -13.59 5.14 18.49
CA SER A 199 -14.62 6.12 18.80
C SER A 199 -15.36 5.77 20.08
N ARG A 200 -16.06 6.75 20.63
CA ARG A 200 -16.94 6.57 21.78
C ARG A 200 -18.13 5.71 21.35
N PHE A 201 -18.46 4.72 22.17
CA PHE A 201 -19.56 3.79 21.93
C PHE A 201 -20.63 3.92 23.02
N TYR A 202 -21.90 3.99 22.61
CA TYR A 202 -23.03 4.16 23.51
C TYR A 202 -24.10 3.09 23.28
N GLY A 203 -24.54 2.43 24.34
CA GLY A 203 -25.60 1.42 24.29
C GLY A 203 -25.06 -0.02 24.35
N ASN A 204 -25.77 -0.94 23.70
CA ASN A 204 -25.50 -2.36 23.85
C ASN A 204 -24.33 -2.80 22.96
N PHE A 205 -23.24 -3.19 23.60
CA PHE A 205 -22.13 -3.91 23.00
C PHE A 205 -22.37 -5.42 23.05
N PHE A 206 -22.13 -6.12 21.94
CA PHE A 206 -22.37 -7.56 21.82
C PHE A 206 -21.05 -8.32 21.62
N PRO A 207 -20.33 -8.67 22.70
CA PRO A 207 -19.01 -9.31 22.60
C PRO A 207 -19.05 -10.62 21.83
N ALA A 208 -18.02 -10.95 21.06
CA ALA A 208 -17.88 -12.22 20.39
C ALA A 208 -17.91 -13.40 21.38
N VAL A 209 -17.21 -13.26 22.52
CA VAL A 209 -17.31 -14.21 23.64
C VAL A 209 -18.56 -13.88 24.45
N LYS A 210 -19.50 -14.81 24.56
CA LYS A 210 -20.82 -14.59 25.19
C LYS A 210 -20.88 -14.92 26.69
N THR A 211 -19.74 -15.13 27.32
CA THR A 211 -19.61 -15.52 28.73
C THR A 211 -18.57 -14.64 29.42
N PRO A 212 -18.86 -14.09 30.61
CA PRO A 212 -20.12 -14.20 31.36
C PRO A 212 -21.31 -13.41 30.78
N HIS A 213 -21.06 -12.37 29.97
CA HIS A 213 -22.13 -11.49 29.50
C HIS A 213 -22.49 -11.70 28.02
N LYS A 214 -23.78 -11.81 27.70
CA LYS A 214 -24.23 -11.84 26.29
C LYS A 214 -24.20 -10.46 25.62
N GLN A 215 -24.30 -9.41 26.43
CA GLN A 215 -24.22 -8.00 26.06
C GLN A 215 -23.66 -7.19 27.23
N VAL A 216 -22.98 -6.09 26.93
CA VAL A 216 -22.45 -5.13 27.90
C VAL A 216 -22.99 -3.75 27.52
N VAL A 217 -23.49 -2.98 28.48
CA VAL A 217 -23.95 -1.60 28.21
C VAL A 217 -22.76 -0.66 28.38
N LEU A 218 -22.39 0.02 27.30
CA LEU A 218 -21.33 1.01 27.25
C LEU A 218 -21.92 2.42 27.27
N LYS A 219 -21.25 3.35 27.97
CA LYS A 219 -21.64 4.74 28.20
C LYS A 219 -20.55 5.71 27.72
N GLY A 220 -20.00 5.42 26.54
CA GLY A 220 -18.94 6.22 25.93
C GLY A 220 -17.55 5.63 26.14
N GLU A 221 -17.40 4.33 26.41
CA GLU A 221 -16.12 3.66 26.32
C GLU A 221 -15.57 3.75 24.89
N SER A 222 -14.24 3.76 24.77
CA SER A 222 -13.57 3.85 23.48
C SER A 222 -13.52 2.46 22.84
N MET A 223 -14.16 2.29 21.69
CA MET A 223 -14.20 1.03 20.97
C MET A 223 -13.53 1.16 19.60
N PRO A 224 -12.83 0.11 19.13
CA PRO A 224 -12.22 0.11 17.82
C PRO A 224 -13.26 -0.04 16.72
N TYR A 225 -13.00 0.59 15.58
CA TYR A 225 -13.67 0.29 14.32
C TYR A 225 -12.66 0.42 13.18
N TYR A 226 -13.02 -0.09 12.01
CA TYR A 226 -12.11 -0.24 10.90
C TYR A 226 -12.71 0.21 9.59
N ILE A 227 -11.83 0.70 8.71
CA ILE A 227 -12.14 1.06 7.33
C ILE A 227 -11.24 0.21 6.44
N TRP A 228 -11.83 -0.68 5.64
CA TRP A 228 -11.14 -1.45 4.61
C TRP A 228 -11.32 -0.79 3.26
N ILE A 229 -10.25 -0.75 2.47
CA ILE A 229 -10.26 -0.19 1.13
C ILE A 229 -9.66 -1.25 0.22
N ILE A 230 -10.49 -1.83 -0.64
CA ILE A 230 -10.14 -2.97 -1.50
C ILE A 230 -10.38 -2.60 -2.96
N GLY A 231 -9.39 -2.85 -3.82
CA GLY A 231 -9.53 -2.59 -5.26
C GLY A 231 -8.19 -2.65 -5.99
N PRO A 232 -8.14 -2.23 -7.26
CA PRO A 232 -6.88 -2.17 -8.01
C PRO A 232 -5.84 -1.32 -7.26
N ALA A 233 -4.58 -1.78 -7.19
CA ALA A 233 -3.56 -1.17 -6.32
C ALA A 233 -3.37 0.34 -6.54
N VAL A 234 -3.30 0.78 -7.80
CA VAL A 234 -3.19 2.21 -8.16
C VAL A 234 -4.44 2.99 -7.75
N ALA A 235 -5.63 2.40 -7.90
CA ALA A 235 -6.89 3.05 -7.54
C ALA A 235 -7.03 3.20 -6.02
N VAL A 236 -6.67 2.18 -5.24
CA VAL A 236 -6.64 2.22 -3.76
C VAL A 236 -5.68 3.31 -3.29
N ALA A 237 -4.47 3.34 -3.84
CA ALA A 237 -3.49 4.35 -3.47
C ALA A 237 -3.95 5.78 -3.77
N ARG A 238 -4.56 6.00 -4.94
CA ARG A 238 -5.15 7.30 -5.28
C ARG A 238 -6.30 7.65 -4.33
N TYR A 239 -7.18 6.70 -4.03
CA TYR A 239 -8.27 6.94 -3.08
C TYR A 239 -7.75 7.36 -1.70
N LEU A 240 -6.70 6.70 -1.19
CA LEU A 240 -6.06 7.03 0.08
C LEU A 240 -5.50 8.46 0.13
N ASN A 241 -4.96 8.97 -0.98
CA ASN A 241 -4.30 10.27 -1.03
C ASN A 241 -5.23 11.42 -1.45
N GLU A 242 -6.16 11.17 -2.36
CA GLU A 242 -6.99 12.21 -3.01
C GLU A 242 -8.39 12.32 -2.39
N VAL A 243 -8.91 11.25 -1.79
CA VAL A 243 -10.33 11.16 -1.36
C VAL A 243 -10.44 10.97 0.15
N LEU A 244 -9.81 9.92 0.68
CA LEU A 244 -9.90 9.58 2.09
C LEU A 244 -9.49 10.77 2.97
N PRO A 245 -10.26 11.13 4.02
CA PRO A 245 -9.82 12.17 4.94
C PRO A 245 -8.48 11.78 5.57
N ALA A 246 -7.58 12.75 5.76
CA ALA A 246 -6.23 12.47 6.23
C ALA A 246 -6.29 11.63 7.53
N PRO A 247 -5.54 10.52 7.64
CA PRO A 247 -5.40 9.79 8.90
C PRO A 247 -4.82 10.71 9.97
N SER A 248 -5.28 10.54 11.21
CA SER A 248 -4.64 11.18 12.37
C SER A 248 -3.36 10.43 12.74
N ALA A 249 -2.54 11.01 13.62
CA ALA A 249 -1.38 10.31 14.18
C ALA A 249 -1.77 9.06 14.98
N ALA A 250 -3.02 8.96 15.46
CA ALA A 250 -3.52 7.80 16.19
C ALA A 250 -4.06 6.68 15.29
N THR A 251 -4.32 6.99 14.01
CA THR A 251 -4.90 6.06 13.05
C THR A 251 -3.92 4.93 12.75
N GLN A 252 -4.29 3.71 13.15
CA GLN A 252 -3.53 2.51 12.85
C GLN A 252 -3.73 2.13 11.39
N GLN A 253 -2.66 1.70 10.72
CA GLN A 253 -2.68 1.46 9.28
C GLN A 253 -1.98 0.15 8.96
N ALA A 254 -2.57 -0.67 8.09
CA ALA A 254 -1.96 -1.85 7.51
C ALA A 254 -2.29 -1.89 6.01
N TYR A 255 -1.35 -2.33 5.19
CA TYR A 255 -1.51 -2.32 3.74
C TYR A 255 -0.94 -3.60 3.14
N PHE A 256 -1.64 -4.15 2.16
CA PHE A 256 -1.28 -5.39 1.48
C PHE A 256 -1.51 -5.23 -0.02
N GLY A 257 -0.57 -5.71 -0.83
CA GLY A 257 -0.68 -5.65 -2.29
C GLY A 257 -0.63 -4.25 -2.91
N LEU A 258 -0.32 -3.20 -2.14
CA LEU A 258 -0.05 -1.89 -2.71
C LEU A 258 1.22 -1.94 -3.55
N ALA A 259 1.12 -1.47 -4.78
CA ALA A 259 2.22 -1.38 -5.73
C ALA A 259 2.15 -0.06 -6.49
N PHE A 260 3.31 0.56 -6.67
CA PHE A 260 3.47 1.85 -7.31
C PHE A 260 4.47 1.69 -8.47
N PRO A 261 3.97 1.46 -9.70
CA PRO A 261 4.82 1.09 -10.83
C PRO A 261 5.78 2.21 -11.27
N SER A 262 5.53 3.46 -10.86
CA SER A 262 6.41 4.59 -11.16
C SER A 262 6.47 5.56 -9.99
N VAL A 263 7.47 5.41 -9.13
CA VAL A 263 7.92 6.48 -8.23
C VAL A 263 8.95 7.30 -9.01
N PRO A 264 8.69 8.55 -9.42
CA PRO A 264 9.73 9.35 -10.07
C PRO A 264 10.95 9.47 -9.16
N TYR A 265 12.14 9.23 -9.70
CA TYR A 265 13.38 9.24 -8.94
C TYR A 265 14.51 9.87 -9.75
N ALA A 266 15.49 10.42 -9.04
CA ALA A 266 16.74 10.86 -9.64
C ALA A 266 17.87 10.90 -8.64
N ALA A 267 19.09 10.78 -9.14
CA ALA A 267 20.26 11.19 -8.39
C ALA A 267 20.30 12.72 -8.39
N VAL A 268 20.47 13.29 -7.19
CA VAL A 268 20.64 14.71 -7.00
C VAL A 268 22.09 14.92 -6.63
N LEU A 269 22.91 15.10 -7.67
CA LEU A 269 24.34 15.25 -7.52
C LEU A 269 24.87 16.42 -8.34
N THR A 270 24.10 17.48 -8.58
CA THR A 270 24.77 18.69 -9.11
C THR A 270 25.72 19.11 -8.02
N GLN A 271 27.01 19.23 -8.32
CA GLN A 271 28.04 19.85 -7.47
C GLN A 271 27.43 20.89 -6.52
N VAL A 272 26.99 20.42 -5.35
CA VAL A 272 26.35 21.27 -4.38
C VAL A 272 27.52 21.93 -3.67
N PRO A 273 27.51 23.26 -3.47
CA PRO A 273 28.60 23.93 -2.77
C PRO A 273 28.95 23.14 -1.51
N ALA A 274 30.22 23.05 -1.12
CA ALA A 274 30.63 22.26 0.06
C ALA A 274 29.87 22.64 1.35
N THR A 275 29.26 23.83 1.38
CA THR A 275 28.40 24.36 2.44
C THR A 275 26.94 23.86 2.40
N SER A 276 26.53 23.18 1.33
CA SER A 276 25.19 22.65 1.15
C SER A 276 24.98 21.40 2.01
N PRO A 277 23.83 21.24 2.68
CA PRO A 277 23.50 20.02 3.40
C PRO A 277 23.35 18.79 2.47
N LEU A 278 23.37 18.99 1.15
CA LEU A 278 23.30 17.96 0.11
C LEU A 278 24.68 17.61 -0.47
N ALA A 279 25.75 18.30 -0.06
CA ALA A 279 27.10 18.08 -0.58
C ALA A 279 27.61 16.65 -0.25
N PRO A 280 28.30 15.98 -1.19
CA PRO A 280 28.97 14.70 -0.93
C PRO A 280 29.98 14.82 0.22
N GLY A 281 30.14 13.74 0.99
CA GLY A 281 31.22 13.58 1.96
C GLY A 281 32.02 12.29 1.68
N GLY A 282 33.27 12.22 2.15
CA GLY A 282 34.15 11.04 1.96
C GLY A 282 35.21 11.21 0.85
N GLY A 283 36.13 10.25 0.75
CA GLY A 283 37.34 10.31 -0.09
C GLY A 283 37.19 9.84 -1.55
N GLY A 284 36.02 10.04 -2.17
CA GLY A 284 35.74 9.66 -3.56
C GLY A 284 34.72 10.59 -4.24
N SER A 285 34.57 10.48 -5.58
CA SER A 285 33.66 11.32 -6.37
C SER A 285 32.68 10.48 -7.21
N ILE A 286 31.38 10.69 -7.03
CA ILE A 286 30.36 10.30 -8.00
C ILE A 286 30.02 11.55 -8.81
N SER A 287 30.07 11.43 -10.12
CA SER A 287 29.66 12.46 -11.06
C SER A 287 28.60 11.89 -12.01
N TYR A 288 28.07 12.72 -12.89
CA TYR A 288 27.35 12.27 -14.07
C TYR A 288 27.69 13.22 -15.22
N SER A 289 27.76 12.68 -16.43
CA SER A 289 27.93 13.48 -17.64
C SER A 289 26.64 14.26 -17.94
N GLY A 290 26.46 15.44 -17.34
CA GLY A 290 25.36 16.37 -17.64
C GLY A 290 25.15 17.44 -16.58
N ALA A 291 24.46 18.54 -16.92
CA ALA A 291 23.94 19.48 -15.93
C ALA A 291 22.56 19.02 -15.47
N GLY A 292 22.31 18.90 -14.15
CA GLY A 292 20.96 18.69 -13.60
C GLY A 292 20.70 17.34 -12.90
N VAL A 293 19.63 16.66 -13.30
CA VAL A 293 19.01 15.48 -12.65
C VAL A 293 19.32 14.24 -13.50
N SER A 294 19.89 13.17 -12.93
CA SER A 294 20.30 11.98 -13.70
C SER A 294 19.87 10.65 -13.05
N THR A 295 19.58 9.64 -13.85
CA THR A 295 19.45 8.24 -13.42
C THR A 295 20.67 7.39 -13.77
N ASN A 296 21.63 7.97 -14.49
CA ASN A 296 22.94 7.39 -14.79
C ASN A 296 23.99 8.05 -13.89
N LEU A 297 24.76 7.23 -13.20
CA LEU A 297 25.82 7.63 -12.29
C LEU A 297 27.16 7.18 -12.86
N ASP A 298 28.05 8.15 -13.08
CA ASP A 298 29.44 7.89 -13.45
C ASP A 298 30.26 7.79 -12.17
N VAL A 299 30.94 6.65 -12.01
CA VAL A 299 31.67 6.33 -10.79
C VAL A 299 33.15 6.17 -11.13
N SER A 300 33.99 7.01 -10.52
CA SER A 300 35.45 6.94 -10.67
C SER A 300 36.13 6.86 -9.30
N SER A 301 37.23 6.12 -9.22
CA SER A 301 38.17 6.12 -8.07
C SER A 301 37.53 5.86 -6.68
N VAL A 302 36.68 4.84 -6.54
CA VAL A 302 36.03 4.45 -5.25
C VAL A 302 37.00 3.75 -4.28
N LYS A 303 38.14 4.36 -3.95
CA LYS A 303 39.14 3.75 -3.06
C LYS A 303 38.74 3.72 -1.58
N GLN A 304 37.87 4.64 -1.15
CA GLN A 304 37.41 4.77 0.25
C GLN A 304 35.87 4.76 0.39
N GLY A 305 35.17 4.33 -0.66
CA GLY A 305 33.74 4.54 -0.77
C GLY A 305 33.37 6.00 -1.08
N VAL A 306 32.10 6.25 -1.38
CA VAL A 306 31.61 7.56 -1.77
C VAL A 306 30.16 7.76 -1.33
N ASP A 307 29.89 8.92 -0.74
CA ASP A 307 28.53 9.30 -0.37
C ASP A 307 27.88 10.12 -1.48
N PHE A 308 26.59 9.89 -1.69
CA PHE A 308 25.81 10.68 -2.63
C PHE A 308 24.35 10.79 -2.21
N THR A 309 23.68 11.81 -2.74
CA THR A 309 22.27 12.08 -2.48
C THR A 309 21.42 11.64 -3.67
N VAL A 310 20.30 11.00 -3.39
CA VAL A 310 19.23 10.75 -4.36
C VAL A 310 17.94 11.38 -3.88
N ALA A 311 17.09 11.80 -4.81
CA ALA A 311 15.76 12.30 -4.52
C ALA A 311 14.67 11.38 -5.09
N LEU A 312 13.60 11.26 -4.32
CA LEU A 312 12.44 10.43 -4.61
C LEU A 312 11.16 11.27 -4.54
N ASP A 313 10.27 11.08 -5.51
CA ASP A 313 8.90 11.58 -5.47
C ASP A 313 7.97 10.51 -4.92
N LEU A 314 7.77 10.56 -3.60
CA LEU A 314 6.96 9.61 -2.87
C LEU A 314 5.53 10.09 -2.69
N ARG A 315 5.06 11.16 -3.36
CA ARG A 315 3.70 11.74 -3.15
C ARG A 315 2.58 10.73 -3.27
N GLN A 316 2.78 9.71 -4.09
CA GLN A 316 1.79 8.65 -4.32
C GLN A 316 1.72 7.65 -3.17
N LEU A 317 2.73 7.55 -2.31
CA LEU A 317 2.70 6.64 -1.17
C LEU A 317 1.78 7.16 -0.05
N PRO A 318 1.17 6.26 0.73
CA PRO A 318 0.46 6.63 1.95
C PRO A 318 1.32 7.53 2.85
N ALA A 319 0.70 8.51 3.52
CA ALA A 319 1.42 9.45 4.38
C ALA A 319 2.35 8.76 5.40
N ALA A 320 1.87 7.70 6.06
CA ALA A 320 2.67 6.93 7.01
C ALA A 320 3.94 6.31 6.40
N TRP A 321 3.94 6.04 5.08
CA TRP A 321 5.10 5.49 4.38
C TRP A 321 6.06 6.54 3.85
N ARG A 322 5.64 7.81 3.87
CA ARG A 322 6.49 8.96 3.52
C ARG A 322 7.29 9.45 4.71
N GLU A 323 6.92 9.07 5.92
CA GLU A 323 7.65 9.49 7.12
C GLU A 323 9.12 9.04 7.07
N PRO A 324 10.09 9.95 7.31
CA PRO A 324 11.51 9.62 7.25
C PRO A 324 11.91 8.43 8.13
N ALA A 325 11.31 8.30 9.31
CA ALA A 325 11.56 7.17 10.21
C ALA A 325 11.09 5.83 9.62
N PHE A 326 9.94 5.82 8.95
CA PHE A 326 9.42 4.62 8.27
C PHE A 326 10.34 4.22 7.12
N LEU A 327 10.72 5.18 6.28
CA LEU A 327 11.61 4.93 5.14
C LEU A 327 12.99 4.44 5.61
N ALA A 328 13.54 5.01 6.68
CA ALA A 328 14.84 4.60 7.21
C ALA A 328 14.88 3.13 7.66
N HIS A 329 13.73 2.58 8.09
CA HIS A 329 13.62 1.19 8.53
C HIS A 329 13.30 0.22 7.38
N ASN A 330 12.54 0.65 6.38
CA ASN A 330 11.95 -0.25 5.37
C ASN A 330 12.54 -0.10 3.95
N LEU A 331 13.24 1.01 3.66
CA LEU A 331 13.87 1.23 2.37
C LEU A 331 15.21 0.49 2.32
N GLN A 332 15.38 -0.35 1.30
CA GLN A 332 16.59 -1.11 1.08
C GLN A 332 17.34 -0.55 -0.12
N ALA A 333 18.67 -0.46 0.00
CA ALA A 333 19.57 -0.16 -1.09
C ALA A 333 20.39 -1.42 -1.43
N GLN A 334 20.50 -1.75 -2.71
CA GLN A 334 21.22 -2.92 -3.17
C GLN A 334 21.99 -2.60 -4.45
N VAL A 335 23.19 -3.14 -4.58
CA VAL A 335 23.98 -3.15 -5.81
C VAL A 335 24.49 -4.59 -5.98
N PRO A 336 24.02 -5.35 -6.99
CA PRO A 336 24.56 -6.68 -7.26
C PRO A 336 26.07 -6.61 -7.48
N ASP A 337 26.82 -7.55 -6.89
CA ASP A 337 28.29 -7.61 -6.95
C ASP A 337 29.00 -6.34 -6.46
N GLY A 338 28.33 -5.57 -5.59
CA GLY A 338 28.84 -4.37 -4.93
C GLY A 338 28.31 -4.24 -3.51
N SER A 339 28.53 -3.08 -2.89
CA SER A 339 28.05 -2.79 -1.53
C SER A 339 27.61 -1.33 -1.40
N VAL A 340 26.35 -1.14 -1.01
CA VAL A 340 25.74 0.16 -0.76
C VAL A 340 24.98 0.13 0.56
N THR A 341 25.02 1.23 1.30
CA THR A 341 24.22 1.40 2.52
C THR A 341 23.49 2.73 2.51
N LEU A 342 22.30 2.76 3.11
CA LEU A 342 21.59 3.99 3.44
C LEU A 342 22.23 4.61 4.69
N LEU A 343 22.64 5.87 4.61
CA LEU A 343 23.23 6.54 5.76
C LEU A 343 22.16 6.83 6.83
N PRO A 344 22.44 6.56 8.13
CA PRO A 344 21.52 6.85 9.22
C PRO A 344 21.09 8.32 9.24
N ASN A 345 19.82 8.57 9.56
CA ASN A 345 19.24 9.92 9.68
C ASN A 345 19.42 10.83 8.45
N SER A 346 19.64 10.23 7.27
CA SER A 346 19.89 10.99 6.03
C SER A 346 18.63 11.32 5.23
N ILE A 347 17.51 10.66 5.53
CA ILE A 347 16.24 10.90 4.84
C ILE A 347 15.64 12.21 5.31
N LYS A 348 15.38 13.13 4.38
CA LYS A 348 14.82 14.46 4.63
C LYS A 348 13.74 14.80 3.62
N THR A 349 12.75 15.58 4.03
CA THR A 349 11.76 16.16 3.13
C THR A 349 12.39 17.30 2.31
N THR A 350 12.01 17.45 1.05
CA THR A 350 12.50 18.52 0.15
C THR A 350 11.71 19.83 0.24
N ALA A 351 10.78 19.93 1.20
CA ALA A 351 9.95 21.12 1.39
C ALA A 351 10.83 22.37 1.53
N GLY A 352 10.60 23.37 0.68
CA GLY A 352 11.36 24.63 0.68
C GLY A 352 12.67 24.61 -0.12
N VAL A 353 12.98 23.56 -0.90
CA VAL A 353 14.14 23.53 -1.81
C VAL A 353 13.69 23.70 -3.26
N PRO A 354 13.81 24.90 -3.87
CA PRO A 354 13.25 25.18 -5.21
C PRO A 354 13.76 24.25 -6.31
N GLN A 355 15.01 23.82 -6.21
CA GLN A 355 15.66 22.93 -7.19
C GLN A 355 15.11 21.49 -7.16
N LEU A 356 14.36 21.13 -6.10
CA LEU A 356 13.85 19.77 -5.87
C LEU A 356 12.31 19.71 -5.84
N GLN A 357 11.61 20.70 -6.40
CA GLN A 357 10.14 20.75 -6.38
C GLN A 357 9.45 19.56 -7.06
N ALA A 358 10.14 18.83 -7.94
CA ALA A 358 9.64 17.60 -8.55
C ALA A 358 9.70 16.38 -7.61
N TYR A 359 10.40 16.49 -6.48
CA TYR A 359 10.64 15.41 -5.53
C TYR A 359 10.10 15.78 -4.15
N THR A 360 9.97 14.78 -3.28
CA THR A 360 9.48 14.98 -1.90
C THR A 360 10.51 14.65 -0.83
N HIS A 361 11.44 13.76 -1.14
CA HIS A 361 12.41 13.25 -0.20
C HIS A 361 13.79 13.22 -0.84
N THR A 362 14.81 13.47 -0.03
CA THR A 362 16.21 13.18 -0.33
C THR A 362 16.73 12.17 0.67
N LEU A 363 17.65 11.31 0.27
CA LEU A 363 18.35 10.37 1.13
C LEU A 363 19.81 10.23 0.69
N ARG A 364 20.71 9.92 1.63
CA ARG A 364 22.13 9.73 1.33
C ARG A 364 22.52 8.26 1.35
N LEU A 365 23.24 7.84 0.34
CA LEU A 365 23.75 6.49 0.17
C LEU A 365 25.27 6.51 0.24
N HIS A 366 25.86 5.48 0.83
CA HIS A 366 27.29 5.22 0.83
C HIS A 366 27.59 4.00 -0.03
N LEU A 367 28.28 4.19 -1.15
CA LEU A 367 28.74 3.10 -2.01
C LEU A 367 30.18 2.76 -1.64
N SER A 368 30.40 1.58 -1.05
CA SER A 368 31.73 1.15 -0.55
C SER A 368 32.45 0.20 -1.51
N ALA A 369 31.70 -0.54 -2.34
CA ALA A 369 32.26 -1.43 -3.36
C ALA A 369 31.46 -1.33 -4.66
N PHE A 370 32.18 -1.16 -5.77
CA PHE A 370 31.60 -0.97 -7.10
C PHE A 370 31.83 -2.21 -7.98
N PRO A 371 30.81 -2.70 -8.72
CA PRO A 371 30.97 -3.85 -9.62
C PRO A 371 31.89 -3.51 -10.80
N LYS A 372 32.90 -4.34 -11.06
CA LYS A 372 33.95 -4.07 -12.08
C LYS A 372 33.45 -3.90 -13.53
N ALA A 373 32.22 -4.30 -13.84
CA ALA A 373 31.62 -4.19 -15.17
C ALA A 373 30.60 -3.04 -15.27
N GLY A 374 30.48 -2.19 -14.23
CA GLY A 374 29.29 -1.38 -14.02
C GLY A 374 28.13 -2.22 -13.46
N GLY A 375 27.00 -1.58 -13.15
CA GLY A 375 25.89 -2.29 -12.54
C GLY A 375 24.62 -1.47 -12.38
N GLN A 376 23.68 -1.97 -11.56
CA GLN A 376 22.48 -1.24 -11.17
C GLN A 376 22.44 -1.06 -9.66
N LEU A 377 22.31 0.18 -9.22
CA LEU A 377 21.85 0.49 -7.87
C LEU A 377 20.33 0.43 -7.84
N ARG A 378 19.79 -0.36 -6.92
CA ARG A 378 18.35 -0.50 -6.70
C ARG A 378 17.99 0.02 -5.32
N LEU A 379 17.00 0.89 -5.27
CA LEU A 379 16.28 1.25 -4.06
C LEU A 379 14.92 0.59 -4.11
N ALA A 380 14.58 -0.19 -3.08
CA ALA A 380 13.31 -0.88 -3.00
C ALA A 380 12.68 -0.62 -1.64
N LEU A 381 11.43 -0.14 -1.64
CA LEU A 381 10.63 -0.14 -0.42
C LEU A 381 9.95 -1.51 -0.31
N SER A 382 10.36 -2.29 0.69
CA SER A 382 9.74 -3.58 0.93
C SER A 382 8.29 -3.38 1.36
N ALA A 383 7.39 -4.25 0.90
CA ALA A 383 6.03 -4.26 1.43
C ALA A 383 6.09 -4.66 2.90
N PRO A 384 5.56 -3.84 3.83
CA PRO A 384 5.57 -4.17 5.23
C PRO A 384 4.71 -5.42 5.47
N GLY A 385 5.11 -6.23 6.46
CA GLY A 385 4.30 -7.33 6.96
C GLY A 385 3.12 -6.83 7.79
N ILE A 386 2.55 -7.72 8.62
CA ILE A 386 1.50 -7.34 9.57
C ILE A 386 2.11 -6.41 10.63
N PRO A 387 1.60 -5.18 10.81
CA PRO A 387 2.16 -4.25 11.78
C PRO A 387 1.95 -4.71 13.22
N ALA A 388 2.87 -4.34 14.12
CA ALA A 388 2.83 -4.74 15.53
C ALA A 388 1.55 -4.30 16.28
N TRP A 389 0.91 -3.20 15.85
CA TRP A 389 -0.33 -2.72 16.48
C TRP A 389 -1.47 -3.74 16.38
N VAL A 390 -1.45 -4.63 15.37
CA VAL A 390 -2.47 -5.67 15.19
C VAL A 390 -2.47 -6.60 16.39
N ALA A 391 -1.30 -7.09 16.80
CA ALA A 391 -1.17 -7.95 17.97
C ALA A 391 -1.56 -7.19 19.26
N GLN A 392 -1.21 -5.91 19.37
CA GLN A 392 -1.55 -5.07 20.53
C GLN A 392 -3.06 -4.82 20.66
N ARG A 393 -3.78 -4.74 19.53
CA ARG A 393 -5.23 -4.52 19.47
C ARG A 393 -6.03 -5.82 19.48
N SER A 394 -5.41 -6.98 19.30
CA SER A 394 -6.11 -8.27 19.32
C SER A 394 -6.43 -8.70 20.75
N THR A 395 -7.54 -9.41 20.95
CA THR A 395 -7.86 -10.12 22.19
C THR A 395 -8.54 -11.45 21.87
N GLU A 396 -8.35 -12.45 22.72
CA GLU A 396 -9.12 -13.70 22.67
C GLU A 396 -10.42 -13.61 23.49
N ASN A 397 -10.65 -12.49 24.19
CA ASN A 397 -11.85 -12.26 24.96
C ASN A 397 -12.18 -10.77 25.01
N ASP A 398 -13.29 -10.41 24.37
CA ASP A 398 -13.82 -9.05 24.33
C ASP A 398 -15.00 -8.83 25.30
N ASN A 399 -15.29 -9.80 26.19
CA ASN A 399 -16.41 -9.72 27.13
C ASN A 399 -16.24 -8.62 28.20
N GLN A 400 -15.03 -8.08 28.35
CA GLN A 400 -14.71 -6.99 29.26
C GLN A 400 -14.02 -5.86 28.51
N PRO A 401 -14.77 -5.00 27.80
CA PRO A 401 -14.20 -3.80 27.18
C PRO A 401 -13.48 -2.96 28.23
N GLY A 402 -12.20 -2.69 27.99
CA GLY A 402 -11.32 -1.95 28.89
C GLY A 402 -11.02 -0.53 28.39
N PRO A 403 -10.17 0.22 29.12
CA PRO A 403 -9.70 1.53 28.67
C PRO A 403 -8.85 1.45 27.39
N VAL A 404 -8.22 0.30 27.14
CA VAL A 404 -7.52 0.00 25.90
C VAL A 404 -8.50 -0.71 24.96
N PRO A 405 -8.77 -0.15 23.77
CA PRO A 405 -9.68 -0.75 22.80
C PRO A 405 -9.05 -2.00 22.19
N HIS A 406 -9.74 -3.13 22.30
CA HIS A 406 -9.34 -4.40 21.69
C HIS A 406 -10.45 -4.94 20.78
N THR A 407 -10.05 -5.73 19.80
CA THR A 407 -10.92 -6.42 18.84
C THR A 407 -10.67 -7.91 18.95
N TYR A 408 -11.76 -8.67 19.05
CA TYR A 408 -11.70 -10.12 19.16
C TYR A 408 -11.00 -10.72 17.92
N ARG A 409 -9.91 -11.46 18.15
CA ARG A 409 -9.15 -12.20 17.14
C ARG A 409 -8.74 -11.38 15.90
N LEU A 410 -8.36 -10.12 16.12
CA LEU A 410 -7.87 -9.26 15.04
C LEU A 410 -6.62 -9.83 14.38
N SER A 411 -5.73 -10.45 15.14
CA SER A 411 -4.52 -11.09 14.60
C SER A 411 -4.87 -12.14 13.55
N GLU A 412 -5.85 -12.99 13.82
CA GLU A 412 -6.31 -14.04 12.93
C GLU A 412 -6.97 -13.47 11.68
N ILE A 413 -7.76 -12.41 11.82
CA ILE A 413 -8.35 -11.69 10.67
C ILE A 413 -7.24 -11.16 9.77
N MET A 414 -6.26 -10.45 10.33
CA MET A 414 -5.18 -9.85 9.56
C MET A 414 -4.20 -10.90 9.00
N ASN A 415 -4.04 -12.05 9.66
CA ASN A 415 -3.33 -13.20 9.12
C ASN A 415 -4.04 -13.75 7.87
N GLY A 416 -5.37 -13.90 7.91
CA GLY A 416 -6.15 -14.29 6.72
C GLY A 416 -6.00 -13.28 5.57
N VAL A 417 -6.03 -11.98 5.87
CA VAL A 417 -5.73 -10.94 4.87
C VAL A 417 -4.34 -11.14 4.29
N ARG A 418 -3.32 -11.39 5.12
CA ARG A 418 -1.94 -11.60 4.68
C ARG A 418 -1.79 -12.87 3.83
N GLU A 419 -2.48 -13.94 4.17
CA GLU A 419 -2.48 -15.22 3.45
C GLU A 419 -3.12 -15.13 2.06
N ALA A 420 -4.00 -14.15 1.83
CA ALA A 420 -4.54 -13.85 0.50
C ALA A 420 -3.47 -13.32 -0.49
N PHE A 421 -2.24 -13.04 -0.02
CA PHE A 421 -1.12 -12.55 -0.82
C PHE A 421 0.08 -13.52 -0.80
N PRO A 422 0.98 -13.46 -1.82
CA PRO A 422 2.18 -14.29 -1.85
C PRO A 422 3.03 -14.19 -0.58
N GLN A 423 3.68 -15.30 -0.19
CA GLN A 423 4.55 -15.33 1.00
C GLN A 423 5.72 -14.35 0.89
N THR A 424 6.25 -14.14 -0.31
CA THR A 424 7.15 -13.04 -0.61
C THR A 424 6.39 -11.95 -1.34
N LEU A 425 6.11 -10.85 -0.65
CA LEU A 425 5.44 -9.71 -1.27
C LEU A 425 6.41 -9.00 -2.22
N PRO A 426 5.94 -8.55 -3.40
CA PRO A 426 6.74 -7.67 -4.24
C PRO A 426 7.03 -6.35 -3.50
N ALA A 427 8.11 -5.67 -3.91
CA ALA A 427 8.39 -4.34 -3.41
C ALA A 427 7.25 -3.37 -3.76
N VAL A 428 6.95 -2.46 -2.84
CA VAL A 428 5.95 -1.39 -3.02
C VAL A 428 6.34 -0.52 -4.22
N PHE A 429 7.63 -0.21 -4.34
CA PHE A 429 8.22 0.37 -5.53
C PHE A 429 9.68 -0.06 -5.66
N THR A 430 10.24 0.12 -6.85
CA THR A 430 11.69 0.02 -7.08
C THR A 430 12.15 1.23 -7.91
N ALA A 431 13.25 1.85 -7.50
CA ALA A 431 13.97 2.86 -8.25
C ALA A 431 15.34 2.30 -8.64
N SER A 432 15.69 2.38 -9.92
CA SER A 432 16.93 1.79 -10.45
C SER A 432 17.81 2.84 -11.11
N PHE A 433 19.07 2.92 -10.69
CA PHE A 433 20.09 3.81 -11.23
C PHE A 433 21.15 2.99 -11.94
N THR A 434 21.49 3.37 -13.16
CA THR A 434 22.61 2.77 -13.88
C THR A 434 23.91 3.28 -13.29
N LEU A 435 24.84 2.37 -13.02
CA LEU A 435 26.17 2.66 -12.55
C LEU A 435 27.16 2.39 -13.69
N ALA A 436 27.77 3.43 -14.25
CA ALA A 436 28.79 3.33 -15.29
C ALA A 436 30.18 3.56 -14.70
N GLN A 437 31.16 2.77 -15.15
CA GLN A 437 32.56 2.99 -14.81
C GLN A 437 33.17 3.96 -15.83
N GLN A 438 33.87 4.98 -15.35
CA GLN A 438 34.71 5.84 -16.18
C GLN A 438 36.17 5.40 -16.14
#